data_AF-A0AA40RUT7-F1
#
_entry.id   AF-A0AA40RUT7-F1
#
_cell.length_a   1.000
_cell.length_b   1.000
_cell.length_c   1.000
_cell.angle_alpha   90.00
_cell.angle_beta   90.00
_cell.angle_gamma   90.00
#
_symmetry.space_group_name_H-M   'P 1'
#
loop_
_entity.id
_entity.type
_entity.pdbx_description
1 polymer ?
#
loop_
_entity_poly.entity_id
_entity_poly.type
_entity_poly.pdbx_seq_one_letter_code
_entity_poly.pdbx_strand_id
1 'polypeptide(L)' 'MSDQDHQNVTITAFITGIDCPRCSHPNTGFINDPRGGTFECSGCNEPFTVPEDAAIDFG' A
#
# COMPACT_ATOMS: atom_id res chain seq x y z
N MET A 1 -5.84 21.96 -36.31
CA MET A 1 -5.97 20.67 -35.61
C MET A 1 -5.24 20.83 -34.31
N SER A 2 -5.97 20.68 -33.20
CA SER A 2 -5.64 21.22 -31.89
C SER A 2 -4.47 20.47 -31.24
N ASP A 3 -3.39 21.19 -30.92
CA ASP A 3 -2.41 20.74 -29.92
C ASP A 3 -3.12 20.74 -28.56
N GLN A 4 -3.37 19.54 -28.04
CA GLN A 4 -3.89 19.40 -26.68
C GLN A 4 -2.75 19.73 -25.71
N ASP A 5 -2.92 20.84 -24.99
CA ASP A 5 -2.20 21.13 -23.75
C ASP A 5 -2.20 19.87 -22.89
N HIS A 6 -1.04 19.23 -22.76
CA HIS A 6 -0.78 18.29 -21.69
C HIS A 6 -0.78 19.11 -20.40
N GLN A 7 -1.97 19.30 -19.80
CA GLN A 7 -2.10 19.80 -18.44
C GLN A 7 -1.11 18.99 -17.57
N ASN A 8 -0.33 19.67 -16.72
CA ASN A 8 0.64 19.05 -15.83
C ASN A 8 -0.04 18.02 -14.91
N VAL A 9 -0.09 16.76 -15.34
CA VAL A 9 -0.63 15.66 -14.54
C VAL A 9 0.38 15.35 -13.44
N THR A 10 -0.01 15.59 -12.18
CA THR A 10 0.82 15.26 -11.02
C THR A 10 0.32 13.97 -10.40
N ILE A 11 1.17 12.96 -10.33
CA ILE A 11 0.91 11.72 -9.58
C ILE A 11 1.60 11.85 -8.22
N THR A 12 0.83 11.94 -7.15
CA THR A 12 1.35 11.89 -5.77
C THR A 12 0.95 10.55 -5.17
N ALA A 13 1.92 9.71 -4.79
CA ALA A 13 1.68 8.42 -4.16
C ALA A 13 2.30 8.41 -2.76
N PHE A 14 1.49 8.07 -1.76
CA PHE A 14 1.94 7.77 -0.41
C PHE A 14 2.02 6.24 -0.29
N ILE A 15 3.21 5.72 0.00
CA ILE A 15 3.43 4.27 0.09
C ILE A 15 3.23 3.85 1.54
N THR A 16 2.17 3.10 1.79
CA THR A 16 1.98 2.44 3.09
C THR A 16 2.85 1.17 3.12
N GLY A 17 3.48 0.90 4.27
CA GLY A 17 4.18 -0.36 4.54
C GLY A 17 3.44 -1.16 5.61
N ILE A 18 3.45 -2.49 5.48
CA ILE A 18 2.90 -3.41 6.48
C ILE A 18 3.92 -4.50 6.75
N ASP A 19 4.35 -4.61 8.01
CA ASP A 19 5.15 -5.75 8.44
C ASP A 19 4.26 -6.98 8.56
N CYS A 20 4.69 -8.07 7.93
CA CYS A 20 3.95 -9.32 8.03
C CYS A 20 3.85 -9.75 9.49
N PRO A 21 2.63 -10.01 10.02
CA PRO A 21 2.45 -10.37 11.43
C PRO A 21 3.05 -11.75 11.79
N ARG A 22 3.47 -12.53 10.79
CA ARG A 22 4.01 -13.88 10.98
C ARG A 22 5.52 -13.94 10.92
N CYS A 23 6.14 -13.24 9.96
CA CYS A 23 7.59 -13.32 9.71
C CYS A 23 8.32 -11.96 9.79
N SER A 24 7.59 -10.88 10.09
CA SER A 24 8.12 -9.51 10.16
C SER A 24 8.77 -9.02 8.87
N HIS A 25 8.55 -9.71 7.75
CA HIS A 25 9.00 -9.23 6.46
C HIS A 25 8.19 -7.98 6.06
N PRO A 26 8.85 -6.88 5.67
CA PRO A 26 8.16 -5.67 5.27
C PRO A 26 7.50 -5.85 3.90
N ASN A 27 6.20 -5.56 3.81
CA ASN A 27 5.45 -5.53 2.56
C ASN A 27 5.19 -4.05 2.24
N THR A 28 5.64 -3.58 1.07
CA THR A 28 5.53 -2.17 0.66
C THR A 28 4.80 -2.06 -0.67
N GLY A 29 4.48 -0.83 -1.09
CA GLY A 29 3.84 -0.56 -2.38
C GLY A 29 2.32 -0.57 -2.34
N PHE A 30 1.70 -0.54 -1.15
CA PHE A 30 0.27 -0.35 -1.03
C PHE A 30 -0.10 1.08 -1.45
N ILE A 31 -0.84 1.18 -2.55
CA ILE A 31 -1.43 2.43 -3.02
C ILE A 31 -2.79 2.55 -2.31
N ASN A 32 -2.94 3.58 -1.46
CA ASN A 32 -4.06 3.83 -0.54
C ASN A 32 -3.96 3.09 0.81
N ASP A 33 -5.06 3.14 1.56
CA ASP A 33 -5.26 2.52 2.87
C ASP A 33 -5.48 1.00 2.72
N PRO A 34 -4.56 0.14 3.21
CA PRO A 34 -4.67 -1.30 3.06
C PRO A 34 -5.58 -1.97 4.11
N ARG A 35 -6.17 -1.22 5.05
CA ARG A 35 -7.03 -1.76 6.11
C ARG A 35 -8.28 -2.44 5.55
N GLY A 36 -8.70 -3.53 6.19
CA GLY A 36 -9.76 -4.42 5.72
C GLY A 36 -9.34 -5.37 4.58
N GLY A 37 -8.13 -5.20 4.04
CA GLY A 37 -7.61 -6.04 2.96
C GLY A 37 -7.01 -7.36 3.44
N THR A 38 -6.96 -8.34 2.53
CA THR A 38 -6.18 -9.57 2.68
C THR A 38 -5.10 -9.61 1.61
N PHE A 39 -3.87 -9.90 2.03
CA PHE A 39 -2.67 -9.85 1.20
C PHE A 39 -1.80 -11.07 1.43
N GLU A 40 -0.99 -11.43 0.44
CA GLU A 40 0.03 -12.47 0.55
C GLU A 40 1.37 -11.83 0.94
N CYS A 41 2.06 -12.41 1.92
CA CYS A 41 3.39 -11.92 2.29
C CYS A 41 4.46 -12.41 1.31
N SER A 42 5.26 -11.50 0.74
CA SER A 42 6.36 -11.85 -0.18
C SER A 42 7.53 -12.60 0.48
N GLY A 43 7.62 -12.59 1.82
CA GLY A 43 8.69 -13.24 2.57
C GLY A 43 8.38 -14.70 2.94
N CYS A 44 7.19 -14.98 3.46
CA CYS A 44 6.79 -16.32 3.90
C CYS A 44 5.71 -16.99 3.05
N ASN A 45 5.16 -16.29 2.04
CA ASN A 45 4.07 -16.74 1.17
C ASN A 45 2.81 -17.17 1.92
N GLU A 46 2.59 -16.58 3.10
CA GLU A 46 1.38 -16.80 3.89
C GLU A 46 0.44 -15.60 3.79
N PRO A 47 -0.88 -15.83 3.69
CA PRO A 47 -1.86 -14.76 3.68
C PRO A 47 -1.97 -14.09 5.05
N PHE A 48 -2.23 -12.80 5.05
CA PHE A 48 -2.58 -12.04 6.24
C PHE A 48 -3.68 -11.02 5.94
N THR A 49 -4.50 -10.77 6.95
CA THR A 49 -5.56 -9.75 6.90
C THR A 49 -5.14 -8.56 7.74
N VAL A 50 -5.32 -7.36 7.21
CA VAL A 50 -5.13 -6.11 7.94
C VAL A 50 -6.49 -5.71 8.53
N PRO A 51 -6.62 -5.57 9.86
CA PRO A 51 -7.88 -5.15 10.48
C PRO A 51 -8.37 -3.79 9.95
N GLU A 52 -9.68 -3.60 9.84
CA GLU A 52 -10.28 -2.32 9.42
C GLU A 52 -9.96 -1.17 10.38
N ASP A 53 -9.76 -1.50 11.66
CA ASP A 53 -9.46 -0.58 12.75
C ASP A 53 -7.96 -0.49 13.09
N ALA A 54 -7.08 -1.05 12.26
CA ALA A 54 -5.65 -1.00 12.52
C ALA A 54 -5.14 0.45 12.63
N ALA A 55 -4.28 0.69 13.62
CA ALA A 55 -3.63 1.97 13.80
C ALA A 55 -2.62 2.22 12.66
N ILE A 56 -2.56 3.45 12.17
CA ILE A 56 -1.54 3.90 11.21
C ILE A 56 -0.50 4.68 12.00
N ASP A 57 0.75 4.24 11.92
CA ASP A 57 1.91 4.99 12.39
C ASP A 57 2.46 5.81 11.21
N PHE A 58 2.65 7.11 11.41
CA PHE A 58 3.16 8.04 10.40
C PHE A 58 4.67 8.29 10.51
N GLY A 59 5.34 7.73 11.54
CA GLY A 59 6.75 8.02 11.84
C GLY A 59 6.95 9.33 12.59
#